data_AF-A0A3S4J5A0-F1
#
_entry.id   AF-A0A3S4J5A0-F1
#
_cell.length_a   1.000
_cell.length_b   1.000
_cell.length_c   1.000
_cell.angle_alpha   90.00
_cell.angle_beta   90.00
_cell.angle_gamma   90.00
#
_symmetry.space_group_name_H-M   'P 1'
#
loop_
_entity.id
_entity.type
_entity.pdbx_description
1 polymer ?
#
loop_
_entity_poly.entity_id
_entity_poly.type
_entity_poly.pdbx_seq_one_letter_code
_entity_poly.pdbx_strand_id
1 'polypeptide(L)'
;MTQSDYAATDGASLIWPEINSHFLSLRGIPEHLQADTPIRATYRRLLVGFDAITSCELKDLYKFTLCLQQLAPEEADCPSCACWCRLPRLGQLRLSRARLLFRQHLDIYPSDIVALFFTHMFDFCTGHTPELMPDLERCDRHIGEDHPFTPITCRSRPSSPSRPATRPRR
;
A
#
# COMPACT_ATOMS: atom_id res chain seq x y z
N MET A 1 -9.44 -9.35 -16.18
CA MET A 1 -8.56 -8.19 -16.45
C MET A 1 -7.22 -8.72 -16.94
N THR A 2 -6.62 -8.09 -17.93
CA THR A 2 -5.29 -8.50 -18.43
C THR A 2 -4.19 -7.89 -17.55
N GLN A 3 -2.99 -8.46 -17.55
CA GLN A 3 -1.82 -7.95 -16.80
C GLN A 3 -1.50 -6.47 -17.13
N SER A 4 -1.94 -6.00 -18.31
CA SER A 4 -1.85 -4.61 -18.77
C SER A 4 -2.80 -3.65 -18.06
N ASP A 5 -3.96 -4.11 -17.57
CA ASP A 5 -4.97 -3.23 -16.95
C ASP A 5 -4.59 -2.87 -15.50
N TYR A 6 -3.95 -3.80 -14.78
CA TYR A 6 -3.45 -3.58 -13.41
C TYR A 6 -2.33 -2.53 -13.36
N ALA A 7 -1.51 -2.46 -14.42
CA ALA A 7 -0.40 -1.52 -14.51
C ALA A 7 -0.82 -0.04 -14.46
N ALA A 8 -2.10 0.28 -14.71
CA ALA A 8 -2.60 1.65 -14.63
C ALA A 8 -3.05 2.06 -13.21
N THR A 9 -3.44 1.10 -12.36
CA THR A 9 -4.11 1.36 -11.07
C THR A 9 -3.27 1.05 -9.84
N ASP A 10 -2.17 0.31 -10.01
CA ASP A 10 -1.39 -0.25 -8.90
C ASP A 10 -0.32 0.72 -8.35
N GLY A 11 -0.13 1.89 -8.97
CA GLY A 11 0.69 2.97 -8.44
C GLY A 11 2.14 2.57 -8.11
N ALA A 12 2.57 2.83 -6.87
CA ALA A 12 3.90 2.50 -6.38
C ALA A 12 4.11 0.98 -6.23
N SER A 13 3.03 0.22 -6.05
CA SER A 13 3.11 -1.24 -5.91
C SER A 13 3.66 -1.93 -7.18
N LEU A 14 3.66 -1.26 -8.34
CA LEU A 14 4.27 -1.79 -9.57
C LEU A 14 5.78 -1.71 -9.62
N ILE A 15 6.40 -0.88 -8.79
CA ILE A 15 7.85 -0.65 -8.84
C ILE A 15 8.61 -1.94 -8.55
N TRP A 16 8.09 -2.71 -7.59
CA TRP A 16 8.70 -3.98 -7.20
C TRP A 16 7.66 -4.95 -6.61
N PRO A 17 6.91 -5.68 -7.45
CA PRO A 17 5.87 -6.58 -6.97
C PRO A 17 6.35 -7.59 -5.92
N GLU A 18 7.51 -8.20 -6.15
CA GLU A 18 8.05 -9.24 -5.28
C GLU A 18 8.27 -8.73 -3.84
N ILE A 19 8.75 -7.49 -3.70
CA ILE A 19 9.04 -6.92 -2.37
C ILE A 19 7.77 -6.61 -1.57
N ASN A 20 6.65 -6.31 -2.25
CA ASN A 20 5.40 -5.92 -1.59
C ASN A 20 4.85 -7.08 -0.75
N SER A 21 4.91 -8.30 -1.28
CA SER A 21 4.43 -9.49 -0.57
C SER A 21 5.18 -9.72 0.74
N HIS A 22 6.50 -9.53 0.72
CA HIS A 22 7.34 -9.62 1.91
C HIS A 22 7.03 -8.50 2.90
N PHE A 23 6.96 -7.27 2.40
CA PHE A 23 6.63 -6.10 3.22
C PHE A 23 5.27 -6.26 3.92
N LEU A 24 4.21 -6.57 3.17
CA LEU A 24 2.84 -6.74 3.69
C LEU A 24 2.68 -7.96 4.60
N SER A 25 3.59 -8.94 4.52
CA SER A 25 3.61 -10.07 5.47
C SER A 25 4.09 -9.68 6.87
N LEU A 26 4.63 -8.46 7.05
CA LEU A 26 5.22 -7.95 8.29
C LEU A 26 6.38 -8.80 8.82
N ARG A 27 7.01 -9.61 7.96
CA ARG A 27 8.19 -10.44 8.29
C ARG A 27 9.52 -9.75 7.97
N GLY A 28 9.46 -8.47 7.62
CA GLY A 28 10.58 -7.72 7.09
C GLY A 28 10.90 -8.08 5.63
N ILE A 29 11.78 -7.29 5.04
CA ILE A 29 12.22 -7.47 3.65
C ILE A 29 13.52 -8.29 3.63
N PRO A 30 13.56 -9.45 2.95
CA PRO A 30 14.76 -10.27 2.87
C PRO A 30 15.99 -9.51 2.34
N GLU A 31 17.18 -9.85 2.86
CA GLU A 31 18.45 -9.26 2.44
C GLU A 31 18.87 -9.67 1.02
N HIS A 32 18.44 -10.84 0.56
CA HIS A 32 18.75 -11.31 -0.80
C HIS A 32 18.04 -10.52 -1.90
N LEU A 33 16.97 -9.79 -1.57
CA LEU A 33 16.27 -8.91 -2.52
C LEU A 33 17.03 -7.60 -2.68
N GLN A 34 18.07 -7.62 -3.51
CA GLN A 34 18.87 -6.43 -3.81
C GLN A 34 18.20 -5.58 -4.89
N ALA A 35 18.19 -4.27 -4.69
CA ALA A 35 17.65 -3.35 -5.68
C ALA A 35 18.59 -3.29 -6.89
N ASP A 36 18.07 -3.58 -8.07
CA ASP A 36 18.77 -3.55 -9.35
C ASP A 36 18.64 -2.20 -10.07
N THR A 37 17.73 -1.34 -9.62
CA THR A 37 17.49 0.00 -10.18
C THR A 37 17.41 1.06 -9.09
N PRO A 38 17.75 2.33 -9.37
CA PRO A 38 17.65 3.42 -8.41
C PRO A 38 16.24 3.58 -7.81
N ILE A 39 15.20 3.44 -8.65
CA ILE A 39 13.80 3.53 -8.20
C ILE A 39 13.43 2.43 -7.21
N ARG A 40 13.90 1.19 -7.42
CA ARG A 40 13.72 0.07 -6.48
C ARG A 40 14.51 0.27 -5.20
N ALA A 41 15.68 0.90 -5.27
CA ALA A 41 16.46 1.25 -4.09
C ALA A 41 15.75 2.32 -3.23
N THR A 42 15.19 3.34 -3.87
CA THR A 42 14.32 4.34 -3.22
C THR A 42 13.08 3.69 -2.61
N TYR A 43 12.39 2.86 -3.38
CA TYR A 43 11.19 2.16 -2.91
C TYR A 43 11.48 1.29 -1.69
N ARG A 44 12.56 0.48 -1.71
CA ARG A 44 12.99 -0.32 -0.54
C ARG A 44 13.29 0.56 0.67
N ARG A 45 14.00 1.69 0.51
CA ARG A 45 14.27 2.64 1.62
C ARG A 45 12.99 3.20 2.21
N LEU A 46 12.01 3.55 1.38
CA LEU A 46 10.70 4.02 1.81
C LEU A 46 9.97 2.95 2.62
N LEU A 47 9.89 1.71 2.12
CA LEU A 47 9.21 0.60 2.82
C LEU A 47 9.81 0.32 4.20
N VAL A 48 11.14 0.20 4.28
CA VAL A 48 11.86 -0.01 5.56
C VAL A 48 11.59 1.14 6.53
N GLY A 49 11.61 2.37 6.02
CA GLY A 49 11.38 3.54 6.84
C GLY A 49 9.95 3.68 7.33
N PHE A 50 8.96 3.27 6.54
CA PHE A 50 7.58 3.23 7.00
C PHE A 50 7.32 2.11 8.00
N ASP A 51 7.94 0.93 7.86
CA ASP A 51 7.87 -0.15 8.86
C ASP A 51 8.28 0.38 10.25
N ALA A 52 9.35 1.18 10.28
CA ALA A 52 9.81 1.90 11.46
C ALA A 52 8.82 2.95 12.02
N ILE A 53 8.00 3.59 11.19
CA ILE A 53 6.92 4.45 11.69
C ILE A 53 5.85 3.59 12.37
N THR A 54 5.50 2.47 11.76
CA THR A 54 4.44 1.60 12.26
C THR A 54 4.81 0.86 13.53
N SER A 55 6.10 0.61 13.78
CA SER A 55 6.61 0.07 15.05
C SER A 55 6.62 1.09 16.21
N CYS A 56 6.28 2.36 15.94
CA CYS A 56 6.25 3.46 16.92
C CYS A 56 7.59 3.74 17.63
N GLU A 57 8.73 3.36 17.03
CA GLU A 57 10.04 3.61 17.61
C GLU A 57 10.57 5.02 17.24
N LEU A 58 10.65 5.92 18.23
CA LEU A 58 11.06 7.32 18.02
C LEU A 58 12.44 7.45 17.36
N LYS A 59 13.38 6.55 17.68
CA LYS A 59 14.72 6.54 17.10
C LYS A 59 14.68 6.24 15.60
N ASP A 60 13.81 5.33 15.18
CA ASP A 60 13.72 4.94 13.78
C ASP A 60 12.88 5.91 12.97
N LEU A 61 11.89 6.57 13.59
CA LEU A 61 11.22 7.73 13.00
C LEU A 61 12.22 8.85 12.64
N TYR A 62 13.16 9.14 13.55
CA TYR A 62 14.19 10.14 13.30
C TYR A 62 15.13 9.74 12.15
N LYS A 63 15.61 8.48 12.15
CA LYS A 63 16.44 7.95 11.05
C LYS A 63 15.70 8.00 9.72
N PHE A 64 14.42 7.65 9.71
CA PHE A 64 13.64 7.68 8.49
C PHE A 64 13.45 9.10 7.98
N THR A 65 13.18 10.06 8.87
CA THR A 65 13.10 11.48 8.50
C THR A 65 14.40 11.97 7.86
N LEU A 66 15.56 11.59 8.40
CA LEU A 66 16.86 11.89 7.79
C LEU A 66 17.05 11.21 6.44
N CYS A 67 16.69 9.93 6.31
CA CYS A 67 16.76 9.20 5.05
C CYS A 67 15.92 9.87 3.97
N LEU A 68 14.71 10.29 4.32
CA LEU A 68 13.79 11.02 3.46
C LEU A 68 14.34 12.39 3.02
N GLN A 69 15.07 13.10 3.89
CA GLN A 69 15.73 14.37 3.54
C GLN A 69 16.94 14.20 2.61
N GLN A 70 17.53 13.00 2.57
CA GLN A 70 18.68 12.67 1.73
C GLN A 70 18.30 12.13 0.35
N LEU A 71 17.00 11.94 0.07
CA LEU A 71 16.54 11.55 -1.26
C LEU A 71 16.89 12.63 -2.28
N ALA A 72 17.48 12.21 -3.39
CA ALA A 72 17.82 13.14 -4.46
C ALA A 72 16.53 13.74 -5.07
N PRO A 73 16.55 14.98 -5.57
CA PRO A 73 15.37 15.58 -6.21
C PRO A 73 14.79 14.70 -7.33
N GLU A 74 15.66 14.07 -8.11
CA GLU A 74 15.32 13.14 -9.20
C GLU A 74 14.55 11.89 -8.70
N GLU A 75 14.87 11.41 -7.49
CA GLU A 75 14.16 10.30 -6.85
C GLU A 75 12.78 10.73 -6.33
N ALA A 76 12.59 12.02 -6.06
CA ALA A 76 11.32 12.60 -5.61
C ALA A 76 10.35 12.92 -6.75
N ASP A 77 10.84 12.99 -7.99
CA ASP A 77 10.06 13.34 -9.19
C ASP A 77 9.45 12.12 -9.90
N CYS A 78 9.71 10.90 -9.42
CA CYS A 78 9.03 9.71 -9.94
C CYS A 78 7.51 9.81 -9.68
N PRO A 79 6.63 9.80 -10.71
CA PRO A 79 5.19 9.99 -10.53
C PRO A 79 4.55 8.98 -9.58
N SER A 80 5.01 7.73 -9.61
CA SER A 80 4.51 6.63 -8.78
C SER A 80 4.92 6.76 -7.31
N CYS A 81 6.06 7.39 -7.02
CA CYS A 81 6.55 7.62 -5.66
C CYS A 81 6.39 9.06 -5.19
N ALA A 82 5.90 9.97 -6.03
CA ALA A 82 5.91 11.40 -5.76
C ALA A 82 5.17 11.76 -4.46
N CYS A 83 4.07 11.08 -4.15
CA CYS A 83 3.36 11.27 -2.89
C CYS A 83 4.18 10.77 -1.68
N TRP A 84 4.92 9.67 -1.82
CA TRP A 84 5.72 9.07 -0.74
C TRP A 84 6.98 9.90 -0.48
N CYS A 85 7.60 10.41 -1.53
CA CYS A 85 8.76 11.31 -1.46
C CYS A 85 8.40 12.74 -1.02
N ARG A 86 7.10 13.09 -0.90
CA ARG A 86 6.64 14.38 -0.33
C ARG A 86 6.51 14.36 1.20
N LEU A 87 6.49 13.20 1.84
CA LEU A 87 6.50 13.09 3.31
C LEU A 87 7.70 13.78 4.00
N PRO A 88 8.96 13.71 3.50
CA PRO A 88 10.09 14.42 4.12
C PRO A 88 9.85 15.92 4.31
N ARG A 89 9.17 16.54 3.35
CA ARG A 89 8.90 17.99 3.35
C ARG A 89 7.90 18.41 4.44
N LEU A 90 7.34 17.45 5.17
CA LEU A 90 6.40 17.74 6.24
C LEU A 90 7.07 18.23 7.53
N GLY A 91 8.42 18.17 7.64
CA GLY A 91 9.23 18.82 8.69
C GLY A 91 9.01 18.31 10.13
N GLN A 92 7.89 17.65 10.37
CA GLN A 92 7.45 16.89 11.53
C GLN A 92 6.51 15.84 10.93
N LEU A 93 6.67 14.56 11.26
CA LEU A 93 5.85 13.50 10.68
C LEU A 93 4.38 13.66 11.15
N ARG A 94 3.62 14.50 10.44
CA ARG A 94 2.21 14.75 10.71
C ARG A 94 1.41 13.63 10.08
N LEU A 95 1.17 12.57 10.85
CA LEU A 95 0.46 11.37 10.41
C LEU A 95 -0.88 11.72 9.72
N SER A 96 -1.65 12.68 10.24
CA SER A 96 -2.90 13.14 9.61
C SER A 96 -2.72 13.74 8.21
N ARG A 97 -1.59 14.41 7.96
CA ARG A 97 -1.28 14.99 6.65
C ARG A 97 -0.68 13.95 5.70
N ALA A 98 0.14 13.05 6.21
CA ALA A 98 0.58 11.87 5.46
C ALA A 98 -0.62 11.06 4.99
N ARG A 99 -1.55 10.78 5.89
CA ARG A 99 -2.83 10.13 5.60
C ARG A 99 -3.59 10.81 4.45
N LEU A 100 -3.80 12.13 4.50
CA LEU A 100 -4.49 12.85 3.42
C LEU A 100 -3.79 12.67 2.05
N LEU A 101 -2.45 12.74 2.02
CA LEU A 101 -1.69 12.54 0.79
C LEU A 101 -1.84 11.12 0.24
N PHE A 102 -1.85 10.11 1.12
CA PHE A 102 -2.06 8.73 0.72
C PHE A 102 -3.50 8.47 0.23
N ARG A 103 -4.52 9.07 0.86
CA ARG A 103 -5.90 9.00 0.35
C ARG A 103 -6.03 9.61 -1.04
N GLN A 104 -5.43 10.78 -1.27
CA GLN A 104 -5.38 11.42 -2.59
C GLN A 104 -4.65 10.56 -3.64
N HIS A 105 -3.60 9.84 -3.22
CA HIS A 105 -2.94 8.89 -4.09
C HIS A 105 -3.85 7.71 -4.46
N LEU A 106 -4.59 7.16 -3.49
CA LEU A 106 -5.56 6.08 -3.71
C LEU A 106 -6.77 6.51 -4.54
N ASP A 107 -7.06 7.82 -4.64
CA ASP A 107 -8.06 8.33 -5.58
C ASP A 107 -7.61 8.15 -7.04
N ILE A 108 -6.30 8.16 -7.29
CA ILE A 108 -5.69 8.02 -8.62
C ILE A 108 -5.30 6.55 -8.89
N TYR A 109 -4.74 5.89 -7.88
CA TYR A 109 -4.22 4.52 -7.94
C TYR A 109 -4.94 3.63 -6.91
N PRO A 110 -6.22 3.26 -7.17
CA PRO A 110 -7.05 2.56 -6.20
C PRO A 110 -6.60 1.13 -5.90
N SER A 111 -5.69 0.55 -6.70
CA SER A 111 -5.15 -0.78 -6.49
C SER A 111 -3.75 -0.78 -5.87
N ASP A 112 -3.24 0.39 -5.46
CA ASP A 112 -1.96 0.50 -4.75
C ASP A 112 -2.09 -0.01 -3.31
N ILE A 113 -1.93 -1.32 -3.16
CA ILE A 113 -2.08 -2.04 -1.89
C ILE A 113 -1.15 -1.55 -0.79
N VAL A 114 0.04 -1.06 -1.14
CA VAL A 114 0.99 -0.59 -0.14
C VAL A 114 0.59 0.79 0.34
N ALA A 115 0.09 1.65 -0.55
CA ALA A 115 -0.53 2.91 -0.15
C ALA A 115 -1.77 2.70 0.73
N LEU A 116 -2.59 1.68 0.43
CA LEU A 116 -3.74 1.28 1.24
C LEU A 116 -3.30 0.80 2.63
N PHE A 117 -2.28 -0.04 2.70
CA PHE A 117 -1.69 -0.48 3.97
C PHE A 117 -1.19 0.69 4.81
N PHE A 118 -0.46 1.65 4.22
CA PHE A 118 0.00 2.82 4.98
C PHE A 118 -1.14 3.72 5.45
N THR A 119 -2.17 3.90 4.62
CA THR A 119 -3.38 4.63 5.04
C THR A 119 -4.00 3.98 6.28
N HIS A 120 -4.13 2.65 6.27
CA HIS A 120 -4.60 1.90 7.43
C HIS A 120 -3.73 2.11 8.67
N MET A 121 -2.41 2.02 8.51
CA MET A 121 -1.49 2.20 9.63
C MET A 121 -1.52 3.62 10.19
N PHE A 122 -1.69 4.64 9.35
CA PHE A 122 -1.87 6.01 9.84
C PHE A 122 -3.20 6.21 10.55
N ASP A 123 -4.29 5.62 10.05
CA ASP A 123 -5.58 5.62 10.73
C ASP A 123 -5.50 4.95 12.10
N PHE A 124 -4.80 3.81 12.17
CA PHE A 124 -4.54 3.13 13.43
C PHE A 124 -3.72 4.00 14.41
N CYS A 125 -2.59 4.55 13.96
CA CYS A 125 -1.72 5.39 14.79
C CYS A 125 -2.39 6.70 15.23
N THR A 126 -3.42 7.18 14.52
CA THR A 126 -4.15 8.42 14.86
C THR A 126 -5.51 8.17 15.51
N GLY A 127 -5.91 6.91 15.74
CA GLY A 127 -7.18 6.57 16.38
C GLY A 127 -8.41 6.70 15.49
N HIS A 128 -8.22 6.80 14.16
CA HIS A 128 -9.27 6.98 13.15
C HIS A 128 -9.61 5.69 12.39
N THR A 129 -9.33 4.51 12.96
CA THR A 129 -9.55 3.19 12.32
C THR A 129 -10.91 2.99 11.63
N PRO A 130 -12.06 3.50 12.14
CA PRO A 130 -13.35 3.37 11.47
C PRO A 130 -13.43 4.09 10.11
N GLU A 131 -12.59 5.09 9.85
CA GLU A 131 -12.62 5.89 8.63
C GLU A 131 -12.01 5.18 7.40
N LEU A 132 -11.43 3.99 7.59
CA LEU A 132 -10.82 3.19 6.54
C LEU A 132 -11.83 2.37 5.73
N MET A 133 -12.99 2.03 6.31
CA MET A 133 -13.99 1.19 5.67
C MET A 133 -14.40 1.68 4.27
N PRO A 134 -14.68 2.99 4.05
CA PRO A 134 -15.01 3.49 2.72
C PRO A 134 -13.85 3.37 1.72
N ASP A 135 -12.61 3.52 2.17
CA ASP A 135 -11.44 3.38 1.31
C ASP A 135 -11.22 1.91 0.92
N LEU A 136 -11.43 0.97 1.85
CA LEU A 136 -11.39 -0.47 1.56
C LEU A 136 -12.46 -0.88 0.56
N GLU A 137 -13.72 -0.49 0.76
CA GLU A 137 -14.83 -0.78 -0.16
C GLU A 137 -14.58 -0.19 -1.56
N ARG A 138 -13.94 0.98 -1.62
CA ARG A 138 -13.57 1.58 -2.89
C ARG A 138 -12.45 0.80 -3.56
N CYS A 139 -11.35 0.53 -2.87
CA CYS A 139 -10.19 -0.16 -3.44
C CYS A 139 -10.50 -1.62 -3.80
N ASP A 140 -11.35 -2.31 -3.05
CA ASP A 140 -11.78 -3.70 -3.32
C ASP A 140 -12.42 -3.86 -4.71
N ARG A 141 -13.13 -2.83 -5.20
CA ARG A 141 -13.69 -2.83 -6.56
C ARG A 141 -12.63 -2.83 -7.68
N HIS A 142 -11.39 -2.47 -7.35
CA HIS A 142 -10.27 -2.42 -8.30
C HIS A 142 -9.25 -3.53 -8.06
N ILE A 143 -9.28 -4.19 -6.90
CA ILE A 143 -8.43 -5.33 -6.54
C ILE A 143 -9.24 -6.61 -6.75
N GLY A 144 -9.21 -7.14 -7.97
CA GLY A 144 -9.92 -8.38 -8.30
C GLY A 144 -9.34 -9.63 -7.61
N GLU A 145 -10.08 -10.74 -7.63
CA GLU A 145 -9.62 -12.04 -7.09
C GLU A 145 -8.34 -12.57 -7.76
N ASP A 146 -8.13 -12.18 -9.02
CA ASP A 146 -6.96 -12.51 -9.82
C ASP A 146 -5.78 -11.55 -9.60
N HIS A 147 -5.94 -10.50 -8.80
CA HIS A 147 -4.90 -9.53 -8.54
C HIS A 147 -3.69 -10.22 -7.86
N PRO A 148 -2.45 -9.93 -8.29
CA PRO A 148 -1.24 -10.65 -7.86
C PRO A 148 -0.97 -10.59 -6.36
N PHE A 149 -1.65 -9.68 -5.65
CA PHE A 149 -1.49 -9.45 -4.22
C PHE A 149 -2.71 -9.81 -3.38
N THR A 150 -3.75 -10.39 -3.98
CA THR A 150 -4.90 -10.90 -3.23
C THR A 150 -4.47 -12.16 -2.48
N PRO A 151 -4.70 -12.28 -1.14
CA PRO A 151 -4.35 -13.47 -0.39
C PRO A 151 -5.00 -14.71 -1.01
N ILE A 152 -4.21 -15.79 -1.20
CA ILE A 152 -4.70 -17.08 -1.74
C ILE A 152 -5.90 -17.61 -0.93
N THR A 153 -6.01 -17.24 0.35
CA THR A 153 -7.13 -17.59 1.23
C THR A 153 -8.48 -16.98 0.81
N CYS A 154 -8.51 -15.86 0.09
CA CYS A 154 -9.75 -15.29 -0.45
C CYS A 154 -10.23 -15.98 -1.74
N ARG A 155 -9.39 -16.78 -2.41
CA ARG A 155 -9.75 -17.52 -3.64
C ARG A 155 -10.67 -18.73 -3.41
N SER A 156 -11.22 -18.86 -2.20
CA SER A 156 -11.99 -20.05 -1.79
C SER A 156 -13.27 -19.70 -1.03
N ARG A 157 -14.03 -18.69 -1.49
CA ARG A 157 -15.48 -18.73 -1.29
C ARG A 157 -16.10 -19.43 -2.50
N PRO A 158 -16.48 -20.72 -2.42
CA PRO A 158 -17.38 -21.25 -3.42
C PRO A 158 -18.66 -20.40 -3.37
N SER A 159 -18.98 -19.80 -4.51
CA SER A 159 -20.28 -19.20 -4.76
C SER A 159 -21.34 -20.21 -4.31
N SER A 160 -22.11 -19.82 -3.30
CA SER A 160 -23.17 -20.68 -2.76
C SER A 160 -24.07 -21.09 -3.92
N PRO A 161 -24.34 -22.40 -4.13
CA PRO A 161 -25.22 -22.80 -5.19
C PRO A 161 -26.60 -22.20 -4.91
N SER A 162 -27.11 -21.48 -5.89
CA SER A 162 -28.47 -20.97 -5.94
C SER A 162 -29.45 -22.09 -5.58
N ARG A 163 -30.11 -21.98 -4.43
CA ARG A 163 -31.21 -22.88 -4.05
C ARG A 163 -32.28 -22.81 -5.16
N PRO A 164 -32.64 -23.92 -5.82
CA PRO A 164 -33.78 -23.90 -6.72
C PRO A 164 -35.06 -23.74 -5.89
N ALA A 165 -35.87 -22.76 -6.28
CA ALA A 165 -37.18 -22.52 -5.71
C ALA A 165 -38.07 -23.76 -5.90
N THR A 166 -38.38 -24.44 -4.80
CA THR A 166 -39.38 -25.51 -4.78
C THR A 166 -40.76 -24.87 -4.64
N ARG A 167 -41.55 -24.95 -5.71
CA ARG A 167 -42.98 -24.58 -5.78
C ARG A 167 -43.78 -25.24 -4.65
N PRO A 168 -44.80 -24.56 -4.09
CA PRO A 168 -45.78 -25.23 -3.25
C PRO A 168 -46.72 -26.07 -4.12
N ARG A 169 -46.80 -27.37 -3.86
CA ARG A 169 -47.93 -28.19 -4.34
C ARG A 169 -49.08 -28.02 -3.35
N ARG A 170 -50.23 -27.63 -3.91
CA ARG A 170 -51.56 -27.78 -3.28
C ARG A 170 -51.95 -29.25 -3.26
#